data_AF-A0A1G2KSN8-F1
#
_entry.id   AF-A0A1G2KSN8-F1
#
_cell.length_a   1.000
_cell.length_b   1.000
_cell.length_c   1.000
_cell.angle_alpha   90.00
_cell.angle_beta   90.00
_cell.angle_gamma   90.00
#
_symmetry.space_group_name_H-M   'P 1'
#
loop_
_entity.id
_entity.type
_entity.pdbx_description
1 polymer ?
#
loop_
_entity_poly.entity_id
_entity_poly.type
_entity_poly.pdbx_seq_one_letter_code
_entity_poly.pdbx_strand_id
1 'polypeptide(L)'
;MALSVNAKLTRAAEAKVDDMFNRQYFEHESPTGVGPGDLADNVGYEYLMIGENLALGNYEDDKALVEAWMNSPGHRANILRPHYTEIGVAVKRGLYEGRTVWLAVQEFGRPQSDCPSPSESLNVEIEADKNRLDELSKQLSPAEEEIRNSRPKRGPAYRQKVDAYNELVRLYNTLADETEILITRYNDQISAYNACLQ
;
A
#
# COMPACT_ATOMS: atom_id res chain seq x y z
N MET A 1 -1.60 10.15 -19.33
CA MET A 1 -0.29 9.92 -20.01
C MET A 1 -0.35 8.55 -20.69
N ALA A 2 0.55 8.25 -21.62
CA ALA A 2 0.64 6.90 -22.18
C ALA A 2 1.16 5.92 -21.11
N LEU A 3 0.72 4.66 -21.16
CA LEU A 3 1.20 3.60 -20.29
C LEU A 3 2.61 3.16 -20.69
N SER A 4 3.44 2.82 -19.70
CA SER A 4 4.76 2.22 -19.93
C SER A 4 4.66 0.70 -19.95
N VAL A 5 5.37 0.03 -20.85
CA VAL A 5 5.40 -1.44 -20.86
C VAL A 5 6.23 -1.95 -19.67
N ASN A 6 5.67 -2.86 -18.88
CA ASN A 6 6.34 -3.48 -17.74
C ASN A 6 6.51 -4.99 -17.97
N ALA A 7 7.76 -5.46 -17.92
CA ALA A 7 8.08 -6.87 -18.17
C ALA A 7 7.50 -7.84 -17.14
N LYS A 8 7.28 -7.41 -15.88
CA LYS A 8 6.62 -8.23 -14.87
C LYS A 8 5.15 -8.42 -15.23
N LEU A 9 4.43 -7.34 -15.56
CA LEU A 9 3.04 -7.43 -16.02
C LEU A 9 2.90 -8.26 -17.30
N THR A 10 3.87 -8.19 -18.23
CA THR A 10 3.89 -9.07 -19.41
C THR A 10 3.97 -10.54 -18.99
N ARG A 11 4.85 -10.90 -18.03
CA ARG A 11 4.93 -12.27 -17.51
C ARG A 11 3.65 -12.71 -16.80
N ALA A 12 2.97 -11.81 -16.08
CA ALA A 12 1.67 -12.11 -15.48
C ALA A 12 0.63 -12.41 -16.57
N ALA A 13 0.56 -11.60 -17.62
CA ALA A 13 -0.32 -11.82 -18.76
C ALA A 13 -0.02 -13.14 -19.48
N GLU A 14 1.25 -13.49 -19.68
CA GLU A 14 1.67 -14.76 -20.27
C GLU A 14 1.22 -15.96 -19.41
N ALA A 15 1.43 -15.88 -18.10
CA ALA A 15 0.99 -16.91 -17.16
C ALA A 15 -0.54 -17.09 -17.18
N LYS A 16 -1.29 -16.00 -17.27
CA LYS A 16 -2.75 -16.03 -17.39
C LYS A 16 -3.21 -16.75 -18.66
N VAL A 17 -2.65 -16.38 -19.81
CA VAL A 17 -2.99 -17.00 -21.10
C VAL A 17 -2.69 -18.49 -21.08
N ASP A 18 -1.55 -18.87 -20.52
CA ASP A 18 -1.15 -20.27 -20.39
C ASP A 18 -2.07 -21.05 -19.47
N ASP A 19 -2.47 -20.46 -18.34
CA ASP A 19 -3.41 -21.10 -17.40
C ASP A 19 -4.80 -21.30 -18.03
N MET A 20 -5.33 -20.29 -18.72
CA MET A 20 -6.62 -20.39 -19.45
C MET A 20 -6.60 -21.48 -20.51
N PHE A 21 -5.52 -21.63 -21.27
CA PHE A 21 -5.38 -22.75 -22.21
C PHE A 21 -5.17 -24.09 -21.50
N ASN A 22 -4.37 -24.17 -20.44
CA ASN A 22 -4.09 -25.46 -19.79
C ASN A 22 -5.32 -26.02 -19.07
N ARG A 23 -6.16 -25.14 -18.52
CA ARG A 23 -7.33 -25.51 -17.72
C ARG A 23 -8.66 -25.35 -18.46
N GLN A 24 -8.63 -24.83 -19.70
CA GLN A 24 -9.79 -24.68 -20.57
C GLN A 24 -10.91 -23.84 -19.91
N TYR A 25 -10.57 -22.63 -19.48
CA TYR A 25 -11.52 -21.66 -18.91
C TYR A 25 -11.26 -20.25 -19.45
N PHE A 26 -12.25 -19.37 -19.33
CA PHE A 26 -12.14 -17.96 -19.72
C PHE A 26 -12.81 -17.05 -18.69
N GLU A 27 -12.09 -16.76 -17.61
CA GLU A 27 -12.53 -15.93 -16.50
C GLU A 27 -11.33 -15.18 -15.89
N HIS A 28 -11.57 -14.08 -15.17
CA HIS A 28 -10.53 -13.32 -14.48
C HIS A 28 -9.87 -14.12 -13.34
N GLU A 29 -10.68 -14.85 -12.57
CA GLU A 29 -10.20 -15.80 -11.56
C GLU A 29 -10.10 -17.20 -12.17
N SER A 30 -9.00 -17.90 -11.89
CA SER A 30 -8.84 -19.30 -12.29
C SER A 30 -9.77 -20.21 -11.48
N PRO A 31 -10.04 -21.45 -11.95
CA PRO A 31 -10.73 -22.47 -11.16
C PRO A 31 -10.06 -22.81 -9.82
N THR A 32 -8.80 -22.41 -9.63
CA THR A 32 -8.04 -22.56 -8.37
C THR A 32 -8.06 -21.31 -7.49
N GLY A 33 -8.79 -20.26 -7.88
CA GLY A 33 -8.91 -19.01 -7.12
C GLY A 33 -7.78 -17.99 -7.37
N VAL A 34 -6.86 -18.27 -8.29
CA VAL A 34 -5.79 -17.33 -8.68
C VAL A 34 -6.36 -16.25 -9.60
N GLY A 35 -6.31 -14.99 -9.19
CA GLY A 35 -6.73 -13.82 -9.97
C GLY A 35 -5.56 -12.93 -10.42
N PRO A 36 -5.85 -11.76 -11.02
CA PRO A 36 -4.83 -10.83 -11.53
C PRO A 36 -3.84 -10.33 -10.46
N GLY A 37 -4.32 -10.11 -9.23
CA GLY A 37 -3.46 -9.72 -8.11
C GLY A 37 -2.44 -10.80 -7.74
N ASP A 38 -2.88 -12.05 -7.62
CA ASP A 38 -1.99 -13.18 -7.33
C ASP A 38 -0.96 -13.37 -8.44
N LEU A 39 -1.34 -13.16 -9.70
CA LEU A 39 -0.41 -13.23 -10.83
C LEU A 39 0.65 -12.14 -10.77
N ALA A 40 0.26 -10.91 -10.42
CA ALA A 40 1.18 -9.80 -10.19
C ALA A 40 2.14 -10.09 -9.03
N ASP A 41 1.65 -10.63 -7.92
CA ASP A 41 2.47 -11.01 -6.76
C ASP A 41 3.48 -12.12 -7.13
N ASN A 42 3.04 -13.14 -7.87
CA ASN A 42 3.88 -14.26 -8.30
C ASN A 42 5.06 -13.83 -9.20
N VAL A 43 4.92 -12.72 -9.94
CA VAL A 43 6.00 -12.15 -10.77
C VAL A 43 6.76 -11.02 -10.07
N GLY A 44 6.44 -10.75 -8.80
CA GLY A 44 7.05 -9.75 -7.94
C GLY A 44 6.74 -8.32 -8.37
N TYR A 45 5.56 -8.06 -8.94
CA TYR A 45 5.10 -6.71 -9.26
C TYR A 45 4.37 -6.14 -8.04
N GLU A 46 4.98 -5.17 -7.36
CA GLU A 46 4.35 -4.48 -6.23
C GLU A 46 3.46 -3.34 -6.76
N TYR A 47 2.19 -3.31 -6.34
CA TYR A 47 1.20 -2.43 -6.96
C TYR A 47 0.26 -1.75 -5.95
N LEU A 48 -0.21 -0.56 -6.36
CA LEU A 48 -1.34 0.14 -5.72
C LEU A 48 -2.66 -0.27 -6.35
N MET A 49 -2.63 -0.55 -7.67
CA MET A 49 -3.78 -0.99 -8.44
C MET A 49 -3.36 -1.96 -9.52
N ILE A 50 -4.22 -2.95 -9.76
CA ILE A 50 -4.12 -3.92 -10.84
C ILE A 50 -5.46 -3.99 -11.57
N GLY A 51 -5.45 -4.29 -12.86
CA GLY A 51 -6.66 -4.54 -13.63
C GLY A 51 -6.37 -5.38 -14.86
N GLU A 52 -7.38 -6.10 -15.34
CA GLU A 52 -7.21 -7.06 -16.42
C GLU A 52 -8.28 -6.86 -17.51
N ASN A 53 -7.88 -6.97 -18.77
CA ASN A 53 -8.80 -7.22 -19.88
C ASN A 53 -8.48 -8.56 -20.52
N LEU A 54 -9.52 -9.33 -20.82
CA LEU A 54 -9.44 -10.62 -21.48
C LEU A 54 -10.12 -10.55 -22.84
N ALA A 55 -9.63 -11.31 -23.80
CA ALA A 55 -10.32 -11.58 -25.06
C ALA A 55 -10.08 -13.02 -25.51
N LEU A 56 -11.15 -13.68 -25.94
CA LEU A 56 -11.14 -15.00 -26.55
C LEU A 56 -11.85 -14.93 -27.89
N GLY A 57 -11.18 -15.40 -28.94
CA GLY A 57 -11.78 -15.46 -30.27
C GLY A 57 -10.76 -15.29 -31.38
N ASN A 58 -11.26 -15.28 -32.62
CA ASN A 58 -10.45 -14.99 -33.78
C ASN A 58 -10.83 -13.60 -34.29
N TYR A 59 -9.92 -12.65 -34.10
CA TYR A 59 -10.03 -11.28 -34.60
C TYR A 59 -9.29 -11.17 -35.93
N GLU A 60 -9.67 -10.20 -36.78
CA GLU A 60 -9.02 -9.97 -38.07
C GLU A 60 -7.56 -9.54 -37.89
N ASP A 61 -7.34 -8.59 -36.99
CA ASP A 61 -6.05 -8.04 -36.62
C ASP A 61 -6.06 -7.51 -35.17
N ASP A 62 -4.95 -6.92 -34.74
CA ASP A 62 -4.78 -6.28 -33.44
C ASP A 62 -5.70 -5.05 -33.27
N LYS A 63 -5.93 -4.29 -34.34
CA LYS A 63 -6.85 -3.15 -34.34
C LYS A 63 -8.29 -3.58 -34.03
N ALA A 64 -8.78 -4.63 -34.67
CA ALA A 64 -10.11 -5.18 -34.43
C ALA A 64 -10.28 -5.70 -33.00
N LEU A 65 -9.23 -6.32 -32.43
CA LEU A 65 -9.22 -6.71 -31.02
C LEU A 65 -9.33 -5.50 -30.08
N VAL A 66 -8.52 -4.45 -30.31
CA VAL A 66 -8.55 -3.23 -29.50
C VAL A 66 -9.90 -2.51 -29.63
N GLU A 67 -10.46 -2.43 -30.83
CA GLU A 67 -11.81 -1.88 -31.05
C GLU A 67 -12.87 -2.67 -30.29
N ALA A 68 -12.78 -4.01 -30.25
CA ALA A 68 -13.69 -4.84 -29.48
C ALA A 68 -13.61 -4.54 -27.97
N TRP A 69 -12.42 -4.36 -27.40
CA TRP A 69 -12.27 -3.89 -26.02
C TRP A 69 -12.83 -2.48 -25.83
N MET A 70 -12.55 -1.54 -26.73
CA MET A 70 -13.06 -0.17 -26.63
C MET A 70 -14.58 -0.06 -26.74
N ASN A 71 -15.24 -1.00 -27.43
CA ASN A 71 -16.69 -1.07 -27.52
C ASN A 71 -17.36 -1.74 -26.30
N SER A 72 -16.58 -2.40 -25.43
CA SER A 72 -17.07 -2.95 -24.15
C SER A 72 -16.89 -1.92 -23.03
N PRO A 73 -17.96 -1.48 -22.34
CA PRO A 73 -17.84 -0.49 -21.27
C PRO A 73 -16.84 -0.86 -20.17
N GLY A 74 -16.79 -2.13 -19.75
CA GLY A 74 -15.86 -2.61 -18.72
C GLY A 74 -14.41 -2.57 -19.17
N HIS A 75 -14.11 -3.12 -20.36
CA HIS A 75 -12.76 -3.14 -20.89
C HIS A 75 -12.25 -1.73 -21.23
N ARG A 76 -13.12 -0.88 -21.79
CA ARG A 76 -12.84 0.53 -22.05
C ARG A 76 -12.54 1.29 -20.76
N ALA A 77 -13.25 1.01 -19.67
CA ALA A 77 -12.99 1.64 -18.39
C ALA A 77 -11.57 1.35 -17.89
N ASN A 78 -11.07 0.12 -18.05
CA ASN A 78 -9.69 -0.23 -17.74
C ASN A 78 -8.69 0.52 -18.64
N ILE A 79 -8.88 0.48 -19.97
CA ILE A 79 -7.98 1.13 -20.94
C ILE A 79 -7.86 2.64 -20.69
N LEU A 80 -8.96 3.29 -20.31
CA LEU A 80 -9.01 4.73 -20.09
C LEU A 80 -8.81 5.14 -18.63
N ARG A 81 -8.55 4.19 -17.72
CA ARG A 81 -8.39 4.50 -16.30
C ARG A 81 -7.12 5.34 -16.11
N PRO A 82 -7.22 6.59 -15.63
CA PRO A 82 -6.08 7.51 -15.58
C PRO A 82 -5.02 7.10 -14.55
N HIS A 83 -5.37 6.21 -13.62
CA HIS A 83 -4.48 5.78 -12.56
C HIS A 83 -3.59 4.59 -12.92
N TYR A 84 -3.85 3.89 -14.04
CA TYR A 84 -2.85 2.95 -14.54
C TYR A 84 -1.74 3.74 -15.21
N THR A 85 -0.50 3.33 -14.94
CA THR A 85 0.71 3.95 -15.48
C THR A 85 1.56 2.94 -16.24
N GLU A 86 1.30 1.65 -16.03
CA GLU A 86 2.02 0.56 -16.67
C GLU A 86 1.08 -0.50 -17.27
N ILE A 87 1.58 -1.25 -18.26
CA ILE A 87 0.85 -2.32 -18.94
C ILE A 87 1.76 -3.51 -19.28
N GLY A 88 1.20 -4.71 -19.23
CA GLY A 88 1.72 -5.93 -19.83
C GLY A 88 0.67 -6.55 -20.75
N VAL A 89 1.10 -7.15 -21.86
CA VAL A 89 0.19 -7.78 -22.82
C VAL A 89 0.74 -9.11 -23.26
N ALA A 90 -0.12 -10.13 -23.32
CA ALA A 90 0.20 -11.43 -23.90
C ALA A 90 -0.90 -11.85 -24.88
N VAL A 91 -0.48 -12.41 -26.02
CA VAL A 91 -1.39 -12.94 -27.04
C VAL A 91 -0.87 -14.30 -27.48
N LYS A 92 -1.71 -15.33 -27.40
CA LYS A 92 -1.32 -16.69 -27.78
C LYS A 92 -2.45 -17.39 -28.52
N ARG A 93 -2.05 -18.20 -29.51
CA ARG A 93 -2.95 -19.08 -30.25
C ARG A 93 -2.86 -20.48 -29.67
N GLY A 94 -4.00 -21.12 -29.43
CA GLY A 94 -4.04 -22.43 -28.80
C GLY A 94 -5.36 -23.15 -29.01
N LEU A 95 -5.44 -24.38 -28.51
CA LEU A 95 -6.66 -25.18 -28.52
C LEU A 95 -7.49 -24.84 -27.28
N TYR A 96 -8.71 -24.36 -27.49
CA TYR A 96 -9.71 -24.09 -26.46
C TYR A 96 -11.01 -24.79 -26.84
N GLU A 97 -11.51 -25.67 -25.97
CA GLU A 97 -12.73 -26.46 -26.16
C GLU A 97 -12.80 -27.15 -27.54
N GLY A 98 -11.67 -27.70 -27.99
CA GLY A 98 -11.55 -28.39 -29.27
C GLY A 98 -11.45 -27.49 -30.50
N ARG A 99 -11.35 -26.17 -30.34
CA ARG A 99 -11.19 -25.20 -31.45
C ARG A 99 -9.89 -24.43 -31.30
N THR A 100 -9.23 -24.14 -32.42
CA THR A 100 -8.08 -23.23 -32.40
C THR A 100 -8.55 -21.79 -32.34
N VAL A 101 -8.19 -21.07 -31.28
CA VAL A 101 -8.57 -19.67 -31.03
C VAL A 101 -7.36 -18.85 -30.61
N TRP A 102 -7.50 -17.53 -30.57
CA TRP A 102 -6.59 -16.65 -29.86
C TRP A 102 -7.14 -16.29 -28.48
N LEU A 103 -6.23 -16.22 -27.51
CA LEU A 103 -6.44 -15.57 -26.23
C LEU A 103 -5.52 -14.36 -26.16
N ALA A 104 -6.06 -13.24 -25.71
CA ALA A 104 -5.30 -12.03 -25.41
C ALA A 104 -5.62 -11.56 -23.98
N VAL A 105 -4.57 -11.19 -23.26
CA VAL A 105 -4.62 -10.65 -21.90
C VAL A 105 -3.91 -9.29 -21.89
N GLN A 106 -4.56 -8.28 -21.33
CA GLN A 106 -3.92 -7.04 -20.91
C GLN A 106 -3.92 -6.97 -19.40
N GLU A 107 -2.75 -6.81 -18.80
CA GLU A 107 -2.58 -6.51 -17.38
C GLU A 107 -2.20 -5.04 -17.26
N PHE A 108 -2.96 -4.28 -16.47
CA PHE A 108 -2.72 -2.88 -16.19
C PHE A 108 -2.26 -2.72 -14.75
N GLY A 109 -1.28 -1.85 -14.52
CA GLY A 109 -0.73 -1.64 -13.20
C GLY A 109 -0.54 -0.17 -12.87
N ARG A 110 -0.66 0.13 -11.58
CA ARG A 110 -0.04 1.29 -10.94
C ARG A 110 0.99 0.77 -9.93
N PRO A 111 2.30 0.90 -10.16
CA PRO A 111 3.30 0.34 -9.28
C PRO A 111 3.28 1.03 -7.91
N GLN A 112 3.66 0.30 -6.86
CA GLN A 112 3.75 0.86 -5.50
C GLN A 112 4.67 2.09 -5.44
N SER A 113 5.71 2.12 -6.28
CA SER A 113 6.66 3.23 -6.39
C SER A 113 6.06 4.55 -6.89
N ASP A 114 4.86 4.55 -7.45
CA ASP A 114 4.21 5.79 -7.94
C ASP A 114 3.76 6.71 -6.81
N CYS A 115 3.61 6.19 -5.58
CA CYS A 115 3.21 6.99 -4.44
C CYS A 115 4.27 6.97 -3.32
N PRO A 116 4.49 8.12 -2.64
CA PRO A 116 5.41 8.17 -1.52
C PRO A 116 4.86 7.30 -0.38
N SER A 117 5.66 6.36 0.12
CA SER A 117 5.27 5.55 1.28
C SER A 117 5.59 6.29 2.59
N PRO A 118 4.69 6.28 3.60
CA PRO A 118 5.00 6.80 4.92
C PRO A 118 6.22 6.11 5.53
N SER A 119 7.01 6.87 6.29
CA SER A 119 8.24 6.37 6.90
C SER A 119 7.94 5.41 8.04
N GLU A 120 8.33 4.14 7.86
CA GLU A 120 8.27 3.12 8.91
C GLU A 120 9.13 3.52 10.11
N SER A 121 10.32 4.09 9.88
CA SER A 121 11.21 4.51 10.97
C SER A 121 10.58 5.62 11.82
N LEU A 122 9.86 6.55 11.19
CA LEU A 122 9.16 7.63 11.90
C LEU A 122 8.02 7.07 12.75
N ASN A 123 7.27 6.09 12.22
CA ASN A 123 6.23 5.42 12.99
C ASN A 123 6.80 4.66 14.19
N VAL A 124 7.93 3.95 14.01
CA VAL A 124 8.63 3.26 15.11
C VAL A 124 9.10 4.24 16.18
N GLU A 125 9.63 5.39 15.79
CA GLU A 125 10.06 6.45 16.71
C GLU A 125 8.87 7.02 17.51
N ILE A 126 7.76 7.34 16.83
CA ILE A 126 6.53 7.80 17.49
C ILE A 126 6.02 6.80 18.52
N GLU A 127 6.00 5.50 18.19
CA GLU A 127 5.54 4.47 19.12
C GLU A 127 6.50 4.30 20.31
N ALA A 128 7.81 4.43 20.09
CA ALA A 128 8.78 4.45 21.18
C ALA A 128 8.56 5.65 22.12
N ASP A 129 8.35 6.85 21.56
CA ASP A 129 8.10 8.05 22.34
C ASP A 129 6.80 7.98 23.14
N LYS A 130 5.71 7.45 22.54
CA LYS A 130 4.45 7.18 23.26
C LYS A 130 4.65 6.26 24.46
N ASN A 131 5.41 5.18 24.30
CA ASN A 131 5.73 4.28 25.41
C ASN A 131 6.51 5.02 26.50
N ARG A 132 7.46 5.87 26.12
CA ARG A 132 8.25 6.65 27.07
C ARG A 132 7.42 7.73 27.79
N LEU A 133 6.48 8.37 27.10
CA LEU A 133 5.52 9.30 27.69
C LEU A 133 4.63 8.59 28.73
N ASP A 134 4.17 7.37 28.44
CA ASP A 134 3.40 6.55 29.40
C ASP A 134 4.24 6.20 30.64
N GLU A 135 5.51 5.82 30.46
CA GLU A 135 6.43 5.57 31.57
C GLU A 135 6.69 6.81 32.44
N LEU A 136 6.86 7.98 31.82
CA LEU A 136 7.02 9.25 32.53
C LEU A 136 5.74 9.63 33.27
N SER A 137 4.59 9.47 32.64
CA SER A 137 3.27 9.73 33.24
C SER A 137 3.05 8.88 34.50
N LYS A 138 3.41 7.60 34.46
CA LYS A 138 3.35 6.69 35.61
C LYS A 138 4.25 7.10 36.78
N GLN A 139 5.33 7.82 36.54
CA GLN A 139 6.23 8.33 37.58
C GLN A 139 5.76 9.65 38.19
N LEU A 140 4.99 10.45 37.47
CA LEU A 140 4.52 11.76 37.93
C LEU A 140 3.59 11.65 39.15
N SER A 141 2.61 10.74 39.13
CA SER A 141 1.64 10.62 40.24
C SER A 141 2.28 10.23 41.58
N PRO A 142 3.17 9.20 41.66
CA PRO A 142 3.89 8.91 42.90
C PRO A 142 4.77 10.07 43.37
N ALA A 143 5.49 10.73 42.47
CA ALA A 143 6.35 11.86 42.82
C ALA A 143 5.55 13.06 43.39
N GLU A 144 4.40 13.36 42.79
CA GLU A 144 3.48 14.39 43.31
C GLU A 144 2.96 14.02 44.71
N GLU A 145 2.61 12.76 44.93
CA GLU A 145 2.15 12.26 46.22
C GLU A 145 3.24 12.36 47.31
N GLU A 146 4.48 12.04 46.98
CA GLU A 146 5.61 12.18 47.90
C GLU A 146 5.83 13.63 48.35
N ILE A 147 5.66 14.60 47.43
CA ILE A 147 5.75 16.03 47.74
C ILE A 147 4.57 16.45 48.63
N ARG A 148 3.35 16.02 48.29
CA ARG A 148 2.11 16.32 49.03
C ARG A 148 2.21 15.87 50.49
N ASN A 149 2.71 14.65 50.69
CA ASN A 149 2.80 13.99 51.99
C ASN A 149 4.06 14.40 52.80
N SER A 150 5.05 15.04 52.17
CA SER A 150 6.28 15.49 52.84
C SER A 150 6.03 16.50 53.97
N ARG A 151 6.67 16.27 55.13
CA ARG A 151 6.69 17.20 56.28
C ARG A 151 8.09 17.23 56.92
N PRO A 152 8.62 18.43 57.23
CA PRO A 152 8.08 19.75 56.91
C PRO A 152 8.22 20.05 55.41
N LYS A 153 7.35 20.90 54.84
CA LYS A 153 7.42 21.34 53.43
C LYS A 153 8.50 22.40 53.18
N ARG A 154 9.70 22.17 53.71
CA ARG A 154 10.85 23.08 53.64
C ARG A 154 12.15 22.33 53.90
N GLY A 155 13.26 22.95 53.53
CA GLY A 155 14.60 22.40 53.72
C GLY A 155 15.07 21.52 52.55
N PRO A 156 16.30 20.98 52.64
CA PRO A 156 16.96 20.32 51.52
C PRO A 156 16.19 19.11 50.98
N ALA A 157 15.68 18.24 51.85
CA ALA A 157 14.98 17.02 51.44
C ALA A 157 13.67 17.32 50.68
N TYR A 158 12.91 18.33 51.10
CA TYR A 158 11.69 18.75 50.38
C TYR A 158 12.03 19.33 49.01
N ARG A 159 13.06 20.19 48.92
CA ARG A 159 13.50 20.77 47.64
C ARG A 159 13.94 19.70 46.66
N GLN A 160 14.71 18.71 47.10
CA GLN A 160 15.15 17.61 46.24
C GLN A 160 13.97 16.86 45.58
N LYS A 161 12.87 16.63 46.32
CA LYS A 161 11.66 16.01 45.75
C LYS A 161 10.98 16.89 44.71
N VAL A 162 10.85 18.18 45.01
CA VAL A 162 10.27 19.17 44.08
C VAL A 162 11.12 19.28 42.81
N ASP A 163 12.45 19.30 42.95
CA ASP A 163 13.38 19.37 41.83
C ASP A 163 13.27 18.11 40.94
N ALA A 164 13.18 16.92 41.56
CA ALA A 164 12.97 15.67 40.83
C ALA A 164 11.63 15.62 40.08
N TYR A 165 10.54 16.08 40.71
CA TYR A 165 9.24 16.17 40.05
C TYR A 165 9.25 17.18 38.89
N ASN A 166 9.83 18.36 39.10
CA ASN A 166 9.93 19.38 38.05
C ASN A 166 10.75 18.87 36.86
N GLU A 167 11.79 18.08 37.12
CA GLU A 167 12.58 17.43 36.08
C GLU A 167 11.75 16.39 35.29
N LEU A 168 10.97 15.54 35.97
CA LEU A 168 10.04 14.61 35.29
C LEU A 168 9.02 15.35 34.43
N VAL A 169 8.44 16.44 34.92
CA VAL A 169 7.51 17.28 34.16
C VAL A 169 8.20 17.90 32.95
N ARG A 170 9.43 18.40 33.11
CA ARG A 170 10.22 18.95 32.01
C ARG A 170 10.48 17.91 30.93
N LEU A 171 10.94 16.72 31.31
CA LEU A 171 11.19 15.61 30.39
C LEU A 171 9.91 15.18 29.67
N TYR A 172 8.80 15.06 30.40
CA TYR A 172 7.51 14.72 29.81
C TYR A 172 7.06 15.76 28.78
N ASN A 173 7.09 17.04 29.14
CA ASN A 173 6.65 18.11 28.24
C ASN A 173 7.56 18.22 27.01
N THR A 174 8.88 18.15 27.19
CA THR A 174 9.82 18.16 26.05
C THR A 174 9.58 16.99 25.10
N LEU A 175 9.45 15.77 25.63
CA LEU A 175 9.18 14.60 24.80
C LEU A 175 7.81 14.71 24.12
N ALA A 176 6.79 15.24 24.80
CA ALA A 176 5.46 15.43 24.23
C ALA A 176 5.49 16.40 23.05
N ASP A 177 6.17 17.53 23.19
CA ASP A 177 6.35 18.52 22.12
C ASP A 177 7.11 17.92 20.92
N GLU A 178 8.18 17.15 21.18
CA GLU A 178 8.95 16.46 20.14
C GLU A 178 8.11 15.41 19.41
N THR A 179 7.36 14.60 20.17
CA THR A 179 6.47 13.56 19.63
C THR A 179 5.37 14.17 18.76
N GLU A 180 4.79 15.31 19.17
CA GLU A 180 3.77 16.01 18.40
C GLU A 180 4.30 16.42 17.02
N ILE A 181 5.54 16.92 16.95
CA ILE A 181 6.20 17.26 15.68
C ILE A 181 6.37 16.03 14.80
N LEU A 182 6.77 14.88 15.37
CA LEU A 182 6.91 13.64 14.62
C LEU A 182 5.56 13.14 14.08
N ILE A 183 4.50 13.18 14.90
CA ILE A 183 3.14 12.82 14.51
C ILE A 183 2.64 13.71 13.38
N THR A 184 2.85 15.03 13.45
CA THR A 184 2.48 15.94 12.35
C THR A 184 3.19 15.56 11.06
N ARG A 185 4.50 15.34 11.10
CA ARG A 185 5.27 14.91 9.91
C ARG A 185 4.79 13.58 9.34
N TYR A 186 4.46 12.62 10.20
CA TYR A 186 3.94 11.32 9.76
C TYR A 186 2.56 11.46 9.12
N ASN A 187 1.67 12.26 9.72
CA ASN A 187 0.35 12.54 9.17
C ASN A 187 0.40 13.27 7.83
N ASP A 188 1.38 14.15 7.62
CA ASP A 188 1.63 14.80 6.33
C ASP A 188 2.03 13.77 5.27
N GLN A 189 2.88 12.80 5.61
CA GLN A 189 3.26 11.70 4.71
C GLN A 189 2.06 10.80 4.36
N ILE A 190 1.24 10.46 5.35
CA ILE A 190 0.00 9.70 5.14
C ILE A 190 -0.96 10.47 4.23
N SER A 191 -1.08 11.79 4.44
CA SER A 191 -1.91 12.65 3.59
C SER A 191 -1.39 12.69 2.15
N ALA A 192 -0.08 12.79 1.96
CA ALA A 192 0.54 12.76 0.63
C ALA A 192 0.33 11.40 -0.07
N TYR A 193 0.47 10.28 0.65
CA TYR A 193 0.18 8.95 0.14
C TYR A 193 -1.30 8.81 -0.29
N ASN A 194 -2.22 9.20 0.59
CA ASN A 194 -3.66 9.13 0.30
C ASN A 194 -4.08 10.04 -0.87
N ALA A 195 -3.52 11.24 -0.94
CA ALA A 195 -3.75 12.16 -2.06
C ALA A 195 -3.22 11.60 -3.38
N CYS A 196 -2.11 10.85 -3.34
CA CYS A 196 -1.57 10.18 -4.51
C CYS A 196 -2.47 9.03 -4.99
N LEU A 197 -3.15 8.31 -4.10
CA LEU A 197 -4.05 7.20 -4.45
C LEU A 197 -5.35 7.64 -5.15
N GLN A 198 -5.80 8.88 -4.93
CA GLN A 198 -7.00 9.46 -5.51
C GLN A 198 -6.83 9.83 -6.99
#